data_AF-A0AAW8PYC9-F1
#
_entry.id   AF-A0AAW8PYC9-F1
#
_cell.length_a   1.000
_cell.length_b   1.000
_cell.length_c   1.000
_cell.angle_alpha   90.00
_cell.angle_beta   90.00
_cell.angle_gamma   90.00
#
_symmetry.space_group_name_H-M   'P 1'
#
loop_
_entity.id
_entity.type
_entity.pdbx_description
1 polymer ?
#
loop_
_entity_poly.entity_id
_entity_poly.type
_entity_poly.pdbx_seq_one_letter_code
_entity_poly.pdbx_strand_id
1 'polypeptide(L)'
;MTESTNPTTEKPVVAAIIDTRSGEIIETVTQPKDKTRLYLKVRDELNSEHGRDTFLTLDFSSCQPNTTWVQGKMQNKDPEAFKEATRLSLEYKIWEKKKNITRIEGELAKLEETQNECLALYDDSAQDKREIVSDAFSGQIEETEEELRDQKNVLAKLHNLLKKL
;
A
#
# COMPACT_ATOMS: atom_id res chain seq x y z
N MET A 1 15.92 -31.84 17.22
CA MET A 1 16.87 -31.56 16.14
C MET A 1 16.30 -30.41 15.35
N THR A 2 17.07 -29.34 15.27
CA THR A 2 16.78 -28.07 14.61
C THR A 2 16.97 -28.21 13.10
N GLU A 3 15.96 -27.85 12.32
CA GLU A 3 16.18 -27.38 10.95
C GLU A 3 15.74 -25.92 10.88
N SER A 4 16.77 -25.07 10.83
CA SER A 4 16.70 -23.66 10.52
C SER A 4 17.20 -23.46 9.08
N THR A 5 16.81 -22.32 8.50
CA THR A 5 17.40 -21.61 7.34
C THR A 5 16.89 -21.94 5.93
N ASN A 6 15.93 -21.14 5.45
CA ASN A 6 16.20 -20.02 4.52
C ASN A 6 14.88 -19.31 4.10
N PRO A 7 14.81 -17.96 4.08
CA PRO A 7 13.78 -17.30 3.29
C PRO A 7 14.14 -17.53 1.82
N THR A 8 13.34 -18.31 1.10
CA THR A 8 13.61 -18.67 -0.29
C THR A 8 13.80 -17.40 -1.12
N THR A 9 14.99 -17.24 -1.71
CA THR A 9 15.34 -16.28 -2.77
C THR A 9 14.57 -16.49 -4.09
N GLU A 10 13.43 -17.18 -4.03
CA GLU A 10 12.62 -17.52 -5.21
C GLU A 10 11.81 -16.30 -5.61
N LYS A 11 12.10 -15.79 -6.81
CA LYS A 11 11.33 -14.70 -7.42
C LYS A 11 9.86 -15.16 -7.55
N PRO A 12 8.89 -14.30 -7.22
CA PRO A 12 7.48 -14.68 -7.30
C PRO A 12 7.11 -15.07 -8.73
N VAL A 13 6.30 -16.12 -8.86
CA VAL A 13 5.70 -16.52 -10.14
C VAL A 13 4.74 -15.41 -10.60
N VAL A 14 4.93 -14.95 -11.84
CA VAL A 14 4.14 -13.86 -12.43
C VAL A 14 3.14 -14.34 -13.47
N ALA A 15 3.31 -15.54 -14.02
CA ALA A 15 2.32 -16.22 -14.86
C ALA A 15 2.60 -17.72 -14.92
N ALA A 16 1.59 -18.52 -15.28
CA ALA A 16 1.68 -19.96 -15.42
C ALA A 16 0.77 -20.50 -16.53
N ILE A 17 1.04 -21.72 -17.02
CA ILE A 17 0.15 -22.49 -17.87
C ILE A 17 -0.52 -23.57 -17.01
N ILE A 18 -1.84 -23.73 -17.14
CA ILE A 18 -2.63 -24.76 -16.48
C ILE A 18 -3.31 -25.67 -17.52
N ASP A 19 -3.27 -26.99 -17.29
CA ASP A 19 -4.18 -27.92 -17.99
C ASP A 19 -5.56 -27.84 -17.34
N THR A 20 -6.57 -27.47 -18.11
CA THR A 20 -7.94 -27.29 -17.60
C THR A 20 -8.62 -28.60 -17.22
N ARG A 21 -8.12 -29.74 -17.70
CA ARG A 21 -8.69 -31.07 -17.45
C ARG A 21 -8.18 -31.66 -16.15
N SER A 22 -6.89 -31.51 -15.86
CA SER A 22 -6.26 -32.04 -14.64
C SER A 22 -6.12 -30.99 -13.53
N GLY A 23 -6.14 -29.71 -13.87
CA GLY A 23 -5.84 -28.62 -12.94
C GLY A 23 -4.35 -28.47 -12.63
N GLU A 24 -3.48 -29.20 -13.31
CA GLU A 24 -2.03 -29.18 -13.07
C GLU A 24 -1.35 -27.96 -13.72
N ILE A 25 -0.40 -27.37 -12.99
CA ILE A 25 0.47 -26.31 -13.50
C ILE A 25 1.63 -26.95 -14.27
N ILE A 26 1.77 -26.57 -15.53
CA ILE A 26 2.71 -27.19 -16.48
C ILE A 26 4.00 -26.39 -16.58
N GLU A 27 3.88 -25.06 -16.60
CA GLU A 27 5.02 -24.16 -16.72
C GLU A 27 4.72 -22.87 -15.96
N THR A 28 5.72 -22.30 -15.32
CA THR A 28 5.65 -21.00 -14.63
C THR A 28 6.75 -20.07 -15.13
N VAL A 29 6.51 -18.76 -15.07
CA VAL A 29 7.53 -17.74 -15.30
C VAL A 29 7.56 -16.77 -14.14
N THR A 30 8.75 -16.24 -13.84
CA THR A 30 8.99 -15.28 -12.75
C THR A 30 9.34 -13.89 -13.25
N GLN A 31 9.51 -13.69 -14.57
CA GLN A 31 9.80 -12.39 -15.19
C GLN A 31 8.65 -11.93 -16.09
N PRO A 32 8.17 -10.67 -15.97
CA PRO A 32 7.03 -10.17 -16.75
C PRO A 32 7.20 -10.22 -18.28
N LYS A 33 8.44 -10.08 -18.78
CA LYS A 33 8.73 -10.13 -20.22
C LYS A 33 8.52 -11.52 -20.83
N ASP A 34 8.55 -12.57 -20.01
CA ASP A 34 8.45 -13.95 -20.48
C ASP A 34 6.99 -14.43 -20.58
N LYS A 35 6.01 -13.63 -20.15
CA LYS A 35 4.58 -13.99 -20.23
C LYS A 35 4.10 -14.21 -21.65
N THR A 36 4.52 -13.34 -22.57
CA THR A 36 4.17 -13.45 -23.99
C THR A 36 4.56 -14.81 -24.55
N ARG A 37 5.67 -15.40 -24.07
CA ARG A 37 6.10 -16.76 -24.46
C ARG A 37 5.10 -17.81 -24.01
N LEU A 38 4.56 -17.73 -22.79
CA LEU A 38 3.54 -18.65 -22.31
C LEU A 38 2.25 -18.56 -23.14
N TYR A 39 1.80 -17.35 -23.46
CA TYR A 39 0.62 -17.14 -24.31
C TYR A 39 0.82 -17.73 -25.72
N LEU A 40 1.98 -17.50 -26.34
CA LEU A 40 2.31 -18.07 -27.65
C LEU A 40 2.39 -19.59 -27.59
N LYS A 41 3.01 -20.16 -26.56
CA LYS A 41 3.08 -21.62 -26.35
C LYS A 41 1.68 -22.24 -26.19
N VAL A 42 0.80 -21.63 -25.40
CA VAL A 42 -0.58 -22.10 -25.25
C VAL A 42 -1.34 -22.04 -26.58
N ARG A 43 -1.20 -20.94 -27.33
CA ARG A 43 -1.94 -20.73 -28.58
C ARG A 43 -1.43 -21.59 -29.74
N ASP A 44 -0.12 -21.60 -29.95
CA ASP A 44 0.51 -22.10 -31.16
C ASP A 44 0.97 -23.56 -31.04
N GLU A 45 1.27 -24.03 -29.82
CA GLU A 45 1.76 -25.40 -29.56
C GLU A 45 0.70 -26.26 -28.85
N LEU A 46 0.21 -25.82 -27.69
CA LEU A 46 -0.61 -26.69 -26.84
C LEU A 46 -2.06 -26.81 -27.33
N ASN A 47 -2.75 -25.69 -27.56
CA ASN A 47 -4.15 -25.71 -27.99
C ASN A 47 -4.32 -26.04 -29.47
N SER A 48 -3.27 -25.89 -30.28
CA SER A 48 -3.28 -26.33 -31.68
C SER A 48 -3.29 -27.86 -31.77
N GLU A 49 -2.59 -28.56 -30.87
CA GLU A 49 -2.51 -30.01 -30.84
C GLU A 49 -3.65 -30.67 -30.02
N HIS A 50 -4.02 -30.07 -28.89
CA HIS A 50 -4.95 -30.71 -27.94
C HIS A 50 -6.38 -30.18 -27.99
N GLY A 51 -6.63 -29.16 -28.79
CA GLY A 51 -7.93 -28.51 -28.93
C GLY A 51 -8.00 -27.18 -28.17
N ARG A 52 -8.83 -26.29 -28.69
CA ARG A 52 -9.01 -24.94 -28.17
C ARG A 52 -9.44 -24.98 -26.69
N ASP A 53 -8.83 -24.10 -25.89
CA ASP A 53 -9.10 -23.90 -24.45
C ASP A 53 -8.71 -25.08 -23.54
N THR A 54 -7.98 -26.09 -24.04
CA THR A 54 -7.48 -27.21 -23.23
C THR A 54 -6.44 -26.73 -22.21
N PHE A 55 -5.60 -25.79 -22.63
CA PHE A 55 -4.60 -25.12 -21.79
C PHE A 55 -4.91 -23.63 -21.69
N LEU A 56 -4.73 -23.08 -20.50
CA LEU A 56 -4.92 -21.67 -20.22
C LEU A 56 -3.66 -21.05 -19.62
N THR A 57 -3.42 -19.78 -19.93
CA THR A 57 -2.40 -18.99 -19.24
C THR A 57 -3.06 -18.23 -18.08
N LEU A 58 -2.56 -18.44 -16.88
CA LEU A 58 -2.90 -17.67 -15.68
C LEU A 58 -1.87 -16.57 -15.48
N ASP A 59 -2.32 -15.32 -15.42
CA ASP A 59 -1.45 -14.17 -15.22
C ASP A 59 -1.63 -13.58 -13.82
N PHE A 60 -0.62 -13.79 -12.96
CA PHE A 60 -0.59 -13.32 -11.58
C PHE A 60 0.00 -11.90 -11.45
N SER A 61 0.52 -11.34 -12.55
CA SER A 61 1.05 -9.97 -12.56
C SER A 61 -0.02 -8.90 -12.69
N SER A 62 -1.27 -9.29 -12.92
CA SER A 62 -2.43 -8.40 -12.90
C SER A 62 -2.71 -7.82 -11.50
N CYS A 63 -1.97 -8.25 -10.49
CA CYS A 63 -1.82 -7.53 -9.21
C CYS A 63 -0.93 -6.27 -9.30
N GLN A 64 -0.50 -5.85 -10.50
CA GLN A 64 -0.05 -4.48 -10.73
C GLN A 64 -1.22 -3.64 -11.25
N PRO A 65 -1.49 -2.46 -10.66
CA PRO A 65 -2.57 -1.59 -11.13
C PRO A 65 -2.28 -1.21 -12.58
N ASN A 66 -2.99 -1.83 -13.51
CA ASN A 66 -2.82 -1.60 -14.94
C ASN A 66 -3.51 -0.28 -15.29
N THR A 67 -2.81 0.82 -15.01
CA THR A 67 -3.24 2.19 -15.30
C THR A 67 -3.67 2.35 -16.76
N THR A 68 -3.03 1.65 -17.69
CA THR A 68 -3.39 1.62 -19.12
C THR A 68 -4.74 0.97 -19.37
N TRP A 69 -5.08 -0.12 -18.65
CA TRP A 69 -6.40 -0.76 -18.75
C TRP A 69 -7.50 0.15 -18.19
N VAL A 70 -7.28 0.73 -17.01
CA VAL A 70 -8.23 1.69 -16.40
C VAL A 70 -8.43 2.89 -17.33
N GLN A 71 -7.36 3.43 -17.90
CA GLN A 71 -7.42 4.55 -18.85
C GLN A 71 -8.22 4.19 -20.12
N GLY A 72 -7.97 3.02 -20.71
CA GLY A 72 -8.73 2.55 -21.88
C GLY A 72 -10.21 2.30 -21.57
N LYS A 73 -10.54 1.86 -20.36
CA LYS A 73 -11.93 1.64 -19.93
C LYS A 73 -12.66 2.95 -19.56
N MET A 74 -11.96 3.92 -18.98
CA MET A 74 -12.49 5.28 -18.73
C MET A 74 -12.80 6.01 -20.05
N GLN A 75 -11.96 5.86 -21.08
CA GLN A 75 -12.24 6.40 -22.43
C GLN A 75 -13.53 5.83 -23.03
N ASN A 76 -13.84 4.57 -22.71
CA ASN A 76 -15.07 3.90 -23.11
C ASN A 76 -16.26 4.14 -22.16
N LYS A 77 -16.12 5.06 -21.20
CA LYS A 77 -17.12 5.42 -20.18
C LYS A 77 -17.65 4.22 -19.37
N ASP A 78 -16.83 3.20 -19.14
CA ASP A 78 -17.21 2.00 -18.39
C ASP A 78 -17.38 2.36 -16.88
N PRO A 79 -18.58 2.20 -16.29
CA PRO A 79 -18.85 2.54 -14.89
C PRO A 79 -17.93 1.81 -13.89
N GLU A 80 -17.55 0.56 -14.17
CA GLU A 80 -16.68 -0.23 -13.29
C GLU A 80 -15.25 0.33 -13.26
N ALA A 81 -14.77 0.89 -14.37
CA ALA A 81 -13.46 1.51 -14.42
C ALA A 81 -13.41 2.85 -13.65
N PHE A 82 -14.51 3.61 -13.63
CA PHE A 82 -14.61 4.80 -12.78
C PHE A 82 -14.65 4.42 -11.30
N LYS A 83 -15.35 3.34 -10.96
CA LYS A 83 -15.38 2.80 -9.59
C LYS A 83 -13.98 2.40 -9.13
N GLU A 84 -13.26 1.67 -9.96
CA GLU A 84 -11.90 1.21 -9.68
C GLU A 84 -10.89 2.38 -9.60
N ALA A 85 -10.99 3.36 -10.51
CA ALA A 85 -10.17 4.58 -10.44
C ALA A 85 -10.45 5.39 -9.16
N THR A 86 -11.71 5.46 -8.73
CA THR A 86 -12.11 6.13 -7.48
C THR A 86 -11.55 5.40 -6.27
N ARG A 87 -11.59 4.06 -6.27
CA ARG A 87 -10.97 3.20 -5.24
C ARG A 87 -9.49 3.49 -5.11
N LEU A 88 -8.74 3.43 -6.21
CA LEU A 88 -7.29 3.69 -6.24
C LEU A 88 -6.96 5.13 -5.77
N SER A 89 -7.74 6.12 -6.19
CA SER A 89 -7.57 7.51 -5.74
C SER A 89 -7.76 7.67 -4.23
N LEU A 90 -8.77 7.00 -3.65
CA LEU A 90 -9.01 7.02 -2.21
C LEU A 90 -7.91 6.27 -1.44
N GLU A 91 -7.46 5.11 -1.92
CA GLU A 91 -6.35 4.36 -1.32
C GLU A 91 -5.07 5.20 -1.28
N TYR A 92 -4.76 5.92 -2.37
CA TYR A 92 -3.63 6.85 -2.41
C TYR A 92 -3.77 7.99 -1.39
N LYS A 93 -4.95 8.64 -1.32
CA LYS A 93 -5.21 9.71 -0.34
C LYS A 93 -5.11 9.21 1.10
N ILE A 94 -5.57 7.99 1.38
CA ILE A 94 -5.42 7.34 2.69
C ILE A 94 -3.95 7.15 3.03
N TRP A 95 -3.15 6.64 2.10
CA TRP A 95 -1.71 6.47 2.29
C TRP A 95 -1.00 7.80 2.57
N GLU A 96 -1.29 8.84 1.79
CA GLU A 96 -0.74 10.18 1.97
C GLU A 96 -1.08 10.75 3.36
N LYS A 97 -2.34 10.60 3.78
CA LYS A 97 -2.78 11.03 5.12
C LYS A 97 -2.11 10.26 6.25
N LYS A 98 -1.94 8.94 6.11
CA LYS A 98 -1.19 8.14 7.09
C LYS A 98 0.26 8.61 7.20
N LYS A 99 0.92 8.86 6.08
CA LYS A 99 2.30 9.39 6.07
C LYS A 99 2.39 10.74 6.78
N ASN A 100 1.44 11.64 6.53
CA ASN A 100 1.41 12.95 7.20
C ASN A 100 1.14 12.84 8.70
N ILE A 101 0.24 11.95 9.12
CA ILE A 101 -0.01 11.66 10.54
C ILE A 101 1.28 11.19 11.22
N THR A 102 2.00 10.23 10.63
CA THR A 102 3.27 9.76 11.19
C THR A 102 4.31 10.87 11.31
N ARG A 103 4.36 11.80 10.34
CA ARG A 103 5.23 12.98 10.42
C ARG A 103 4.87 13.87 11.62
N ILE A 104 3.59 14.23 11.76
CA ILE A 104 3.10 15.11 12.83
C ILE A 104 3.28 14.45 14.20
N GLU A 105 3.00 13.15 14.33
CA GLU A 105 3.26 12.39 15.56
C GLU A 105 4.76 12.43 15.94
N GLY A 106 5.65 12.35 14.95
CA GLY A 106 7.09 12.49 15.18
C GLY A 106 7.53 13.91 15.55
N GLU A 107 6.84 14.95 15.06
CA GLU A 107 7.09 16.34 15.44
C GLU A 107 6.61 16.64 16.85
N LEU A 108 5.41 16.16 17.21
CA LEU A 108 4.86 16.27 18.56
C LEU A 108 5.77 15.58 19.58
N ALA A 109 6.18 14.34 19.31
CA ALA A 109 7.08 13.61 20.20
C ALA A 109 8.41 14.35 20.43
N LYS A 110 8.97 14.98 19.39
CA LYS A 110 10.20 15.79 19.52
C LYS A 110 9.97 17.06 20.32
N LEU A 111 8.81 17.72 20.17
CA LEU A 111 8.47 18.91 20.96
C LEU A 111 8.34 18.56 22.44
N GLU A 112 7.62 17.49 22.76
CA GLU A 112 7.46 16.99 24.12
C GLU A 112 8.80 16.54 24.72
N GLU A 113 9.63 15.83 23.97
CA GLU A 113 10.98 15.44 24.37
C GLU A 113 11.84 16.68 24.68
N THR A 114 11.85 17.67 23.78
CA THR A 114 12.63 18.91 23.95
C THR A 114 12.14 19.71 25.16
N GLN A 115 10.82 19.79 25.38
CA GLN A 115 10.24 20.44 26.55
C GLN A 115 10.71 19.74 27.83
N ASN A 116 10.65 18.41 27.88
CA ASN A 116 11.10 17.62 29.01
C ASN A 116 12.60 17.79 29.28
N GLU A 117 13.44 17.78 28.24
CA GLU A 117 14.88 18.05 28.36
C GLU A 117 15.15 19.44 28.93
N CYS A 118 14.41 20.45 28.46
CA CYS A 118 14.53 21.83 28.95
C CYS A 118 14.06 21.97 30.41
N LEU A 119 12.98 21.29 30.79
CA LEU A 119 12.49 21.24 32.17
C LEU A 119 13.49 20.53 33.10
N ALA A 120 14.19 19.51 32.62
CA ALA A 120 15.20 18.77 33.37
C ALA A 120 16.46 19.60 33.69
N LEU A 121 16.67 20.74 33.03
CA LEU A 121 17.76 21.67 33.35
C LEU A 121 17.52 22.48 34.64
N TYR A 122 16.29 22.45 35.17
CA TYR A 122 15.90 23.19 36.35
C TYR A 122 15.50 22.24 37.47
N ASP A 123 16.03 22.47 38.67
CA ASP A 123 15.61 21.75 39.87
C ASP A 123 14.11 21.99 40.14
N ASP A 124 13.46 21.05 40.83
CA ASP A 124 12.04 21.16 41.22
C ASP A 124 11.73 22.40 42.06
N SER A 125 12.73 23.01 42.69
CA SER A 125 12.59 24.25 43.46
C SER A 125 12.47 25.51 42.58
N ALA A 126 12.82 25.44 41.31
CA ALA A 126 12.81 26.56 40.37
C ALA A 126 11.49 26.64 39.57
N GLN A 127 10.36 26.61 40.27
CA GLN A 127 9.02 26.50 39.69
C GLN A 127 8.73 27.59 38.63
N ASP A 128 9.05 28.86 38.92
CA ASP A 128 8.81 29.98 38.00
C ASP A 128 9.50 29.78 36.65
N LYS A 129 10.71 29.21 36.64
CA LYS A 129 11.47 28.95 35.41
C LYS A 129 10.89 27.78 34.63
N ARG A 130 10.41 26.75 35.34
CA ARG A 130 9.74 25.59 34.74
C ARG A 130 8.40 25.97 34.13
N GLU A 131 7.66 26.88 34.74
CA GLU A 131 6.41 27.42 34.19
C GLU A 131 6.66 28.18 32.88
N ILE A 132 7.66 29.06 32.84
CA ILE A 132 8.05 29.77 31.60
C ILE A 132 8.40 28.79 30.48
N VAL A 133 9.15 27.73 30.78
CA VAL A 133 9.48 26.69 29.79
C VAL A 133 8.21 25.95 29.36
N SER A 134 7.34 25.59 30.29
CA SER A 134 6.07 24.92 29.96
C SER A 134 5.23 25.77 29.02
N ASP A 135 5.05 27.05 29.35
CA ASP A 135 4.26 28.00 28.57
C ASP A 135 4.84 28.21 27.17
N ALA A 136 6.16 28.28 27.05
CA ALA A 136 6.84 28.47 25.76
C ALA A 136 6.56 27.35 24.76
N PHE A 137 6.33 26.11 25.21
CA PHE A 137 6.04 24.97 24.35
C PHE A 137 4.54 24.66 24.25
N SER A 138 3.74 25.04 25.26
CA SER A 138 2.32 24.70 25.37
C SER A 138 1.51 25.01 24.10
N GLY A 139 1.60 26.25 23.60
CA GLY A 139 0.84 26.66 22.41
C GLY A 139 1.22 25.86 21.16
N GLN A 140 2.51 25.59 20.94
CA GLN A 140 2.95 24.81 19.78
C GLN A 140 2.53 23.33 19.90
N ILE A 141 2.55 22.76 21.11
CA ILE A 141 2.07 21.41 21.39
C ILE A 141 0.57 21.33 21.09
N GLU A 142 -0.23 22.26 21.63
CA GLU A 142 -1.69 22.31 21.40
C GLU A 142 -2.04 22.45 19.90
N GLU A 143 -1.36 23.34 19.18
CA GLU A 143 -1.55 23.51 17.73
C GLU A 143 -1.22 22.21 16.96
N THR A 144 -0.13 21.54 17.33
CA THR A 144 0.30 20.28 16.69
C THR A 144 -0.67 19.13 16.99
N GLU A 145 -1.19 19.05 18.22
CA GLU A 145 -2.22 18.08 18.61
C GLU A 145 -3.53 18.31 17.87
N GLU A 146 -3.93 19.57 17.68
CA GLU A 146 -5.10 19.94 16.90
C GLU A 146 -4.93 19.53 15.42
N GLU A 147 -3.78 19.84 14.80
CA GLU A 147 -3.50 19.42 13.43
C GLU A 147 -3.56 17.89 13.31
N LEU A 148 -2.97 17.16 14.26
CA LEU A 148 -2.99 15.70 14.30
C LEU A 148 -4.42 15.15 14.36
N ARG A 149 -5.26 15.72 15.23
CA ARG A 149 -6.67 15.36 15.38
C ARG A 149 -7.43 15.59 14.08
N ASP A 150 -7.19 16.71 13.42
CA ASP A 150 -7.83 17.03 12.14
C ASP A 150 -7.43 16.08 11.02
N GLN A 151 -6.14 15.73 10.91
CA GLN A 151 -5.69 14.73 9.94
C GLN A 151 -6.31 13.35 10.23
N LYS A 152 -6.41 12.94 11.50
CA LYS A 152 -7.06 11.68 11.90
C LYS A 152 -8.55 11.67 11.55
N ASN A 153 -9.25 12.78 11.76
CA ASN A 153 -10.65 12.94 11.37
C ASN A 153 -10.84 12.83 9.85
N VAL A 154 -9.97 13.45 9.06
CA VAL A 154 -10.00 13.34 7.59
C VAL A 154 -9.72 11.90 7.14
N LEU A 155 -8.73 11.23 7.74
CA LEU A 155 -8.42 9.83 7.45
C LEU A 155 -9.63 8.91 7.72
N ALA A 156 -10.33 9.12 8.84
CA ALA A 156 -11.55 8.37 9.16
C ALA A 156 -12.66 8.58 8.10
N LYS A 157 -12.85 9.82 7.63
CA LYS A 157 -13.79 10.13 6.54
C LYS A 157 -13.41 9.41 5.24
N LEU A 158 -12.12 9.40 4.88
CA LEU A 158 -11.64 8.69 3.69
C LEU A 158 -11.86 7.17 3.77
N HIS A 159 -11.59 6.57 4.93
CA HIS A 159 -11.90 5.15 5.15
C HIS A 159 -13.40 4.84 5.05
N ASN A 160 -14.26 5.73 5.55
CA ASN A 160 -15.71 5.58 5.41
C ASN A 160 -16.19 5.71 3.96
N LEU A 161 -15.57 6.59 3.16
CA LEU A 161 -15.86 6.69 1.73
C LEU A 161 -15.41 5.43 0.98
N LEU A 162 -14.22 4.90 1.28
CA LEU A 162 -13.72 3.67 0.66
C LEU A 162 -14.63 2.47 0.95
N LYS A 163 -15.18 2.37 2.17
CA LYS A 163 -16.14 1.30 2.54
C LYS A 163 -17.49 1.39 1.82
N LYS A 164 -17.84 2.56 1.27
CA LYS A 164 -19.13 2.81 0.60
C LYS A 164 -19.06 2.62 -0.91
N LEU A 165 -17.86 2.43 -1.47
CA LEU A 165 -17.65 2.00 -2.86
C LEU A 165 -17.89 0.49 -2.96
#